data_AF-A0A7J2YS28-F1
#
_entry.id   AF-A0A7J2YS28-F1
#
_cell.length_a   1.000
_cell.length_b   1.000
_cell.length_c   1.000
_cell.angle_alpha   90.00
_cell.angle_beta   90.00
_cell.angle_gamma   90.00
#
_symmetry.space_group_name_H-M   'P 1'
#
loop_
_entity.id
_entity.type
_entity.pdbx_description
1 polymer ?
#
loop_
_entity_poly.entity_id
_entity_poly.type
_entity_poly.pdbx_seq_one_letter_code
_entity_poly.pdbx_strand_id
1 'polypeptide(L)'
;MQFFTVTDQSSLKHKVLVIPLSQPEMNQVAGQCQKCMPSINTSSMIQMGHPYLIVDFGADAWKTAIPLDERSEDGDVVGDELAIGDVLDIILTADPKAIRVSGEKAYLNVPLEAMMAFSVLITADIAETYAFHKMLTQPKAE
;
A
#
# COMPACT_ATOMS: atom_id res chain seq x y z
N MET A 1 -7.38 3.19 -6.83
CA MET A 1 -6.17 2.67 -6.15
C MET A 1 -5.55 1.70 -7.12
N GLN A 2 -4.26 1.86 -7.43
CA GLN A 2 -3.56 0.98 -8.36
C GLN A 2 -2.57 0.13 -7.60
N PHE A 3 -2.52 -1.15 -7.93
CA PHE A 3 -1.64 -2.11 -7.27
C PHE A 3 -1.00 -3.00 -8.32
N PHE A 4 0.32 -3.07 -8.32
CA PHE A 4 1.06 -3.85 -9.31
C PHE A 4 2.36 -4.39 -8.71
N THR A 5 2.91 -5.43 -9.34
CA THR A 5 4.21 -6.00 -8.95
C THR A 5 5.29 -5.60 -9.94
N VAL A 6 6.41 -5.08 -9.44
CA VAL A 6 7.63 -4.83 -10.21
C VAL A 6 8.74 -5.73 -9.65
N THR A 7 9.58 -6.29 -10.52
CA THR A 7 10.76 -7.04 -10.08
C THR A 7 12.00 -6.20 -10.35
N ASP A 8 12.83 -6.00 -9.33
CA ASP A 8 14.06 -5.21 -9.48
C ASP A 8 15.19 -6.04 -10.15
N GLN A 9 16.33 -5.40 -10.37
CA GLN A 9 17.50 -6.07 -10.97
C GLN A 9 18.08 -7.19 -10.09
N SER A 10 17.76 -7.19 -8.80
CA SER A 10 18.16 -8.19 -7.81
C SER A 10 17.17 -9.36 -7.72
N SER A 11 16.14 -9.40 -8.57
CA SER A 11 15.02 -10.34 -8.50
C SER A 11 14.14 -10.20 -7.25
N LEU A 12 14.22 -9.07 -6.55
CA LEU A 12 13.34 -8.73 -5.45
C LEU A 12 11.99 -8.25 -6.00
N LYS A 13 10.90 -8.76 -5.44
CA LYS A 13 9.55 -8.33 -5.79
C LYS A 13 9.18 -7.11 -4.97
N HIS A 14 8.88 -6.03 -5.68
CA HIS A 14 8.32 -4.80 -5.15
C HIS A 14 6.83 -4.79 -5.43
N LYS A 15 6.03 -4.74 -4.37
CA LYS A 15 4.58 -4.58 -4.43
C LYS A 15 4.32 -3.09 -4.38
N VAL A 16 3.86 -2.50 -5.47
CA VAL A 16 3.71 -1.05 -5.56
C VAL A 16 2.24 -0.70 -5.49
N LEU A 17 1.91 0.18 -4.55
CA LEU A 17 0.57 0.67 -4.30
C LEU A 17 0.51 2.18 -4.51
N VAL A 18 -0.32 2.62 -5.45
CA VAL A 18 -0.59 4.04 -5.69
C VAL A 18 -1.91 4.42 -5.02
N ILE A 19 -1.82 5.32 -4.04
CA ILE A 19 -2.96 5.88 -3.31
C ILE A 19 -3.17 7.31 -3.79
N PRO A 20 -4.23 7.58 -4.57
CA PRO A 20 -4.58 8.93 -4.96
C PRO A 20 -5.13 9.69 -3.75
N LEU A 21 -4.61 10.89 -3.51
CA LEU A 21 -5.03 11.81 -2.47
C LEU A 21 -5.65 13.06 -3.09
N SER A 22 -6.56 13.71 -2.38
CA SER A 22 -6.99 15.05 -2.75
C SER A 22 -5.85 16.07 -2.56
N GLN A 23 -5.92 17.22 -3.25
CA GLN A 23 -4.90 18.27 -3.09
C GLN A 23 -4.75 18.76 -1.64
N PRO A 24 -5.83 18.93 -0.83
CA PRO A 24 -5.70 19.23 0.59
C PRO A 24 -4.94 18.16 1.38
N GLU A 25 -5.21 16.88 1.13
CA GLU A 25 -4.51 15.76 1.77
C GLU A 25 -3.03 15.74 1.37
N MET A 26 -2.71 15.94 0.09
CA MET A 26 -1.32 16.05 -0.37
C MET A 26 -0.58 17.17 0.35
N ASN A 27 -1.20 18.34 0.50
CA ASN A 27 -0.59 19.47 1.21
C ASN A 27 -0.38 19.17 2.70
N GLN A 28 -1.34 18.47 3.34
CA GLN A 28 -1.23 18.05 4.72
C GLN A 28 -0.08 17.06 4.91
N VAL A 29 0.01 16.02 4.08
CA VAL A 29 1.08 15.02 4.15
C VAL A 29 2.44 15.67 3.90
N ALA A 30 2.57 16.51 2.85
CA ALA A 30 3.81 17.24 2.59
C ALA A 30 4.25 18.10 3.78
N GLY A 31 3.30 18.80 4.41
CA GLY A 31 3.56 19.58 5.62
C GLY A 31 3.95 18.74 6.85
N GLN A 32 3.45 17.51 6.96
CA GLN A 32 3.81 16.58 8.04
C GLN A 32 5.17 15.92 7.80
N CYS A 33 5.46 15.49 6.57
CA CYS A 33 6.76 14.96 6.17
C CYS A 33 7.90 15.95 6.45
N GLN A 34 7.67 17.25 6.23
CA GLN A 34 8.64 18.30 6.55
C GLN A 34 8.88 18.49 8.07
N LYS A 35 7.91 18.12 8.91
CA LYS A 35 7.96 18.33 10.36
C LYS A 35 8.42 17.10 11.13
N CYS A 36 8.01 15.92 10.67
CA CYS A 36 8.12 14.66 11.39
C CYS A 36 8.37 13.53 10.37
N MET A 37 9.60 13.04 10.27
CA MET A 37 9.87 11.71 9.70
C MET A 37 10.95 10.99 10.50
N PRO A 38 10.56 10.27 11.56
CA PRO A 38 11.36 9.12 11.95
C PRO A 38 10.56 7.85 12.31
N SER A 39 9.23 7.90 12.43
CA SER A 39 8.44 6.77 12.91
C SER A 39 7.26 6.46 11.98
N ILE A 40 7.46 5.51 11.07
CA ILE A 40 6.37 4.83 10.37
C ILE A 40 6.02 3.60 11.22
N ASN A 41 4.83 3.59 11.79
CA ASN A 41 4.29 2.42 12.45
C ASN A 41 3.35 1.70 11.50
N THR A 42 3.55 0.40 11.37
CA THR A 42 2.68 -0.46 10.58
C THR A 42 1.96 -1.42 11.52
N SER A 43 0.67 -1.60 11.28
CA SER A 43 -0.13 -2.60 11.97
C SER A 43 -1.17 -3.17 11.02
N SER A 44 -1.68 -4.35 11.33
CA SER A 44 -2.76 -4.96 10.57
C SER A 44 -3.90 -5.32 11.52
N MET A 45 -5.13 -5.23 11.03
CA MET A 45 -6.31 -5.58 11.82
C MET A 45 -7.49 -5.98 10.93
N ILE A 46 -8.46 -6.68 11.52
CA ILE A 46 -9.76 -6.93 10.89
C ILE A 46 -10.79 -6.01 11.56
N GLN A 47 -11.46 -5.18 10.77
CA GLN A 47 -12.48 -4.26 11.23
C GLN A 47 -13.76 -4.44 10.41
N MET A 48 -14.90 -4.64 11.10
CA MET A 48 -16.20 -4.86 10.46
C MET A 48 -16.21 -5.98 9.40
N GLY A 49 -15.38 -7.01 9.58
CA GLY A 49 -15.26 -8.13 8.65
C GLY A 49 -14.22 -7.93 7.54
N HIS A 50 -13.61 -6.76 7.42
CA HIS A 50 -12.64 -6.43 6.38
C HIS A 50 -11.20 -6.35 6.95
N PRO A 51 -10.19 -6.98 6.32
CA PRO A 51 -8.79 -6.87 6.70
C PRO A 51 -8.15 -5.58 6.18
N TYR A 52 -7.40 -4.89 7.03
CA TYR A 52 -6.69 -3.65 6.70
C TYR A 52 -5.22 -3.71 7.13
N LEU A 53 -4.35 -3.14 6.30
CA LEU A 53 -3.02 -2.66 6.70
C LEU A 53 -3.14 -1.18 7.05
N ILE A 54 -2.76 -0.81 8.27
CA ILE A 54 -2.72 0.57 8.74
C ILE A 54 -1.27 1.05 8.72
N VAL A 55 -1.04 2.17 8.04
CA VAL A 55 0.22 2.89 8.10
C VAL A 55 -0.01 4.20 8.83
N ASP A 56 0.64 4.33 9.98
CA ASP A 56 0.55 5.48 10.87
C ASP A 56 1.89 6.22 10.90
N PHE A 57 1.86 7.52 10.62
CA PHE A 57 3.04 8.37 10.56
C PHE A 57 3.34 9.08 11.90
N GLY A 58 2.62 8.75 13.00
CA GLY A 58 2.82 9.30 14.34
C GLY A 58 1.57 9.95 14.96
N ALA A 59 1.68 10.36 16.23
CA ALA A 59 0.56 10.77 17.09
C ALA A 59 -0.31 11.93 16.54
N ASP A 60 0.27 12.82 15.74
CA ASP A 60 -0.42 13.96 15.08
C ASP A 60 -0.25 13.93 13.54
N ALA A 61 0.13 12.78 12.99
CA ALA A 61 0.47 12.65 11.59
C ALA A 61 -0.68 12.07 10.76
N TRP A 62 -0.44 12.00 9.45
CA TRP A 62 -1.34 11.34 8.51
C TRP A 62 -1.38 9.83 8.78
N LYS A 63 -2.52 9.20 8.51
CA LYS A 63 -2.68 7.75 8.57
C LYS A 63 -3.41 7.29 7.33
N THR A 64 -3.07 6.09 6.87
CA THR A 64 -3.82 5.44 5.80
C THR A 64 -4.15 4.01 6.15
N ALA A 65 -5.36 3.62 5.72
CA ALA A 65 -5.85 2.27 5.82
C ALA A 65 -5.92 1.69 4.40
N ILE A 66 -5.22 0.59 4.19
CA ILE A 66 -5.15 -0.12 2.92
C ILE A 66 -6.02 -1.37 3.09
N PRO A 67 -7.22 -1.41 2.49
CA PRO A 67 -8.07 -2.60 2.51
C PRO A 67 -7.38 -3.72 1.71
N LEU A 68 -7.16 -4.86 2.36
CA LEU A 68 -6.44 -5.99 1.77
C LEU A 68 -7.35 -6.89 0.93
N ASP A 69 -8.66 -6.83 1.12
CA ASP A 69 -9.67 -7.60 0.38
C ASP A 69 -10.29 -6.85 -0.80
N GLU A 70 -9.96 -5.57 -0.98
CA GLU A 70 -10.39 -4.79 -2.14
C GLU A 70 -9.65 -5.19 -3.42
N ARG A 71 -10.36 -5.06 -4.55
CA ARG A 71 -9.76 -5.18 -5.88
C ARG A 71 -9.10 -3.89 -6.28
N SER A 72 -7.85 -4.00 -6.71
CA SER A 72 -7.14 -2.94 -7.40
C SER A 72 -7.77 -2.60 -8.76
N GLU A 73 -7.35 -1.49 -9.37
CA GLU A 73 -7.76 -1.14 -10.74
C GLU A 73 -7.44 -2.21 -11.79
N ASP A 74 -6.39 -3.02 -11.56
CA ASP A 74 -6.00 -4.12 -12.44
C ASP A 74 -6.85 -5.39 -12.22
N GLY A 75 -7.76 -5.37 -11.24
CA GLY A 75 -8.72 -6.43 -10.94
C GLY A 75 -8.24 -7.42 -9.88
N ASP A 76 -6.97 -7.37 -9.49
CA ASP A 76 -6.37 -8.25 -8.47
C ASP A 76 -6.70 -7.78 -7.05
N VAL A 77 -6.88 -8.75 -6.14
CA VAL A 77 -7.10 -8.47 -4.72
C VAL A 77 -5.77 -8.17 -4.05
N VAL A 78 -5.68 -7.04 -3.34
CA VAL A 78 -4.40 -6.53 -2.81
C VAL A 78 -3.70 -7.56 -1.93
N GLY A 79 -4.41 -8.15 -0.97
CA GLY A 79 -3.87 -9.09 0.00
C GLY A 79 -3.44 -10.44 -0.60
N ASP A 80 -4.01 -10.84 -1.74
CA ASP A 80 -3.61 -12.08 -2.43
C ASP A 80 -2.20 -11.98 -3.03
N GLU A 81 -1.75 -10.76 -3.28
CA GLU A 81 -0.44 -10.49 -3.86
C GLU A 81 0.66 -10.22 -2.84
N LEU A 82 0.36 -10.10 -1.53
CA LEU A 82 1.34 -9.78 -0.50
C LEU A 82 1.90 -11.05 0.15
N ALA A 83 3.21 -11.28 0.04
CA ALA A 83 3.90 -12.36 0.74
C ALA A 83 4.83 -11.83 1.85
N ILE A 84 5.10 -12.67 2.86
CA ILE A 84 6.08 -12.36 3.91
C ILE A 84 7.45 -12.14 3.27
N GLY A 85 8.10 -11.04 3.64
CA GLY A 85 9.39 -10.64 3.08
C GLY A 85 9.31 -9.79 1.81
N ASP A 86 8.12 -9.65 1.21
CA ASP A 86 7.92 -8.66 0.15
C ASP A 86 8.07 -7.24 0.72
N VAL A 87 8.49 -6.32 -0.15
CA VAL A 87 8.49 -4.89 0.15
C VAL A 87 7.26 -4.27 -0.52
N LEU A 88 6.40 -3.66 0.28
CA LEU A 88 5.27 -2.87 -0.19
C LEU A 88 5.69 -1.41 -0.27
N ASP A 89 5.86 -0.92 -1.49
CA ASP A 89 6.13 0.46 -1.82
C ASP A 89 4.80 1.19 -1.98
N ILE A 90 4.58 2.21 -1.15
CA ILE A 90 3.35 2.99 -1.14
C ILE A 90 3.67 4.39 -1.66
N ILE A 91 2.88 4.82 -2.62
CA ILE A 91 3.07 6.06 -3.34
C ILE A 91 1.80 6.90 -3.23
N LEU A 92 1.98 8.10 -2.66
CA LEU A 92 0.93 9.09 -2.47
C LEU A 92 1.07 10.17 -3.53
N THR A 93 -0.03 10.48 -4.19
CA THR A 93 -0.06 11.41 -5.33
C THR A 93 -1.45 12.03 -5.49
N ALA A 94 -1.53 13.24 -6.03
CA ALA A 94 -2.82 13.81 -6.45
C ALA A 94 -3.31 13.25 -7.80
N ASP A 95 -2.40 12.69 -8.61
CA ASP A 95 -2.72 12.13 -9.92
C ASP A 95 -2.75 10.60 -9.86
N PRO A 96 -3.93 9.95 -10.05
CA PRO A 96 -4.05 8.49 -10.03
C PRO A 96 -3.29 7.81 -11.18
N LYS A 97 -2.89 8.54 -12.22
CA LYS A 97 -2.08 8.03 -13.36
C LYS A 97 -0.62 8.46 -13.25
N ALA A 98 -0.18 8.90 -12.07
CA ALA A 98 1.20 9.29 -11.81
C ALA A 98 2.21 8.17 -12.12
N ILE A 99 1.79 6.90 -12.02
CA ILE A 99 2.60 5.76 -12.41
C ILE A 99 1.92 4.99 -13.52
N ARG A 100 2.71 4.55 -14.49
CA ARG A 100 2.31 3.56 -15.48
C ARG A 100 3.30 2.44 -15.49
N VAL A 101 2.82 1.21 -15.37
CA VAL A 101 3.64 0.01 -15.60
C VAL A 101 3.52 -0.43 -17.05
N SER A 102 4.64 -0.85 -17.63
CA SER A 102 4.68 -1.49 -18.94
C SER A 102 5.77 -2.55 -18.95
N GLY A 103 5.35 -3.82 -19.01
CA GLY A 103 6.25 -4.96 -18.79
C GLY A 103 6.81 -4.93 -17.37
N GLU A 104 8.13 -5.10 -17.24
CA GLU A 104 8.85 -5.09 -15.96
C GLU A 104 9.29 -3.69 -15.49
N LYS A 105 8.74 -2.62 -16.09
CA LYS A 105 9.17 -1.24 -15.83
C LYS A 105 8.01 -0.38 -15.35
N ALA A 106 8.26 0.41 -14.30
CA ALA A 106 7.40 1.50 -13.88
C ALA A 106 7.92 2.84 -14.42
N TYR A 107 7.01 3.67 -14.91
CA TYR A 107 7.29 5.01 -15.43
C TYR A 107 6.52 6.05 -14.63
N LEU A 108 7.19 7.15 -14.28
CA LEU A 108 6.56 8.31 -13.67
C LEU A 108 6.01 9.22 -14.77
N ASN A 109 4.71 9.54 -14.70
CA ASN A 109 4.04 10.47 -15.62
C ASN A 109 3.94 11.89 -15.04
N VAL A 110 4.36 12.08 -13.79
CA VAL A 110 4.39 13.37 -13.09
C VAL A 110 5.79 13.66 -12.53
N PRO A 111 6.12 14.92 -12.23
CA PRO A 111 7.38 15.27 -11.57
C PRO A 111 7.53 14.58 -10.21
N LEU A 112 8.77 14.19 -9.85
CA LEU A 112 9.07 13.50 -8.59
C LEU A 112 8.62 14.31 -7.35
N GLU A 113 8.73 15.64 -7.42
CA GLU A 113 8.30 16.57 -6.38
C GLU A 113 6.78 16.57 -6.11
N ALA A 114 5.98 16.03 -7.03
CA ALA A 114 4.54 15.89 -6.88
C ALA A 114 4.13 14.57 -6.18
N MET A 115 5.10 13.76 -5.74
CA MET A 115 4.88 12.44 -5.20
C MET A 115 5.58 12.27 -3.85
N MET A 116 4.98 11.46 -2.99
CA MET A 116 5.62 10.97 -1.76
C MET A 116 5.60 9.46 -1.78
N ALA A 117 6.74 8.84 -1.48
CA ALA A 117 6.89 7.40 -1.50
C ALA A 117 7.54 6.91 -0.20
N PHE A 118 7.12 5.75 0.26
CA PHE A 118 7.71 5.06 1.40
C PHE A 118 7.50 3.56 1.25
N SER A 119 8.36 2.78 1.89
CA SER A 119 8.36 1.33 1.75
C SER A 119 8.14 0.68 3.11
N VAL A 120 7.38 -0.41 3.14
CA VAL A 120 7.14 -1.21 4.34
C VAL A 120 7.45 -2.67 4.04
N LEU A 121 8.15 -3.34 4.98
CA LEU A 121 8.39 -4.78 4.89
C LEU A 121 7.14 -5.52 5.34
N ILE A 122 6.66 -6.47 4.54
CA ILE A 122 5.54 -7.32 4.91
C ILE A 122 6.01 -8.35 5.94
N THR A 123 5.51 -8.23 7.16
CA THR A 123 5.79 -9.14 8.28
C THR A 123 4.77 -10.28 8.34
N ALA A 124 5.06 -11.29 9.19
CA ALA A 124 4.15 -12.40 9.43
C ALA A 124 2.77 -11.92 9.94
N ASP A 125 2.75 -11.04 10.94
CA ASP A 125 1.50 -10.49 11.52
C ASP A 125 0.59 -9.84 10.45
N ILE A 126 1.18 -9.12 9.49
CA ILE A 126 0.46 -8.49 8.38
C ILE A 126 -0.14 -9.56 7.46
N ALA A 127 0.66 -10.55 7.06
CA ALA A 127 0.20 -11.62 6.18
C ALA A 127 -0.86 -12.52 6.83
N GLU A 128 -0.71 -12.84 8.12
CA GLU A 128 -1.63 -13.67 8.89
C GLU A 128 -3.02 -13.04 9.01
N THR A 129 -3.09 -11.71 9.13
CA THR A 129 -4.37 -10.98 9.20
C THR A 129 -5.24 -11.26 7.98
N TYR A 130 -4.66 -11.20 6.78
CA TYR A 130 -5.39 -11.48 5.55
C TYR A 130 -5.68 -12.97 5.37
N ALA A 131 -4.72 -13.84 5.70
CA ALA A 131 -4.92 -15.28 5.65
C ALA A 131 -6.10 -15.74 6.54
N PHE A 132 -6.19 -15.20 7.76
CA PHE A 132 -7.29 -15.49 8.68
C PHE A 132 -8.64 -15.02 8.12
N HIS A 133 -8.70 -13.84 7.51
CA HIS A 133 -9.90 -13.38 6.80
C HIS A 133 -10.32 -14.36 5.70
N LYS A 134 -9.38 -14.85 4.88
CA LYS A 134 -9.69 -15.86 3.84
C LYS A 134 -10.23 -17.16 4.43
N MET A 135 -9.68 -17.63 5.55
CA MET A 135 -10.18 -18.82 6.23
C MET A 135 -11.63 -18.67 6.72
N LEU A 136 -12.01 -17.49 7.23
CA LEU A 136 -13.36 -17.23 7.71
C LEU A 136 -14.40 -17.09 6.58
N THR A 137 -13.96 -16.61 5.42
CA THR A 137 -14.83 -16.31 4.27
C THR A 137 -14.88 -17.43 3.23
N GLN A 138 -13.97 -18.41 3.33
CA GLN A 138 -14.06 -19.61 2.52
C GLN A 138 -15.39 -20.34 2.79
N PRO A 139 -16.12 -20.76 1.74
CA PRO A 139 -17.25 -21.64 1.93
C PRO A 139 -16.76 -22.88 2.66
N LYS A 140 -17.42 -23.21 3.79
CA LYS A 140 -17.13 -24.46 4.50
C LYS A 140 -17.27 -25.58 3.49
N ALA A 141 -16.19 -26.35 3.29
CA ALA A 141 -16.23 -27.50 2.42
C ALA A 141 -17.44 -28.37 2.81
N GLU A 142 -18.35 -28.57 1.87
CA GLU A 142 -19.49 -29.50 2.01
C GLU A 142 -19.01 -30.96 2.03
#